data_AF-A0A7S3XBP9-F1
#
_entry.id   AF-A0A7S3XBP9-F1
#
_cell.length_a   1.000
_cell.length_b   1.000
_cell.length_c   1.000
_cell.angle_alpha   90.00
_cell.angle_beta   90.00
_cell.angle_gamma   90.00
#
_symmetry.space_group_name_H-M   'P 1'
#
loop_
_entity.id
_entity.type
_entity.pdbx_description
1 polymer ?
#
loop_
_entity_poly.entity_id
_entity_poly.type
_entity_poly.pdbx_seq_one_letter_code
_entity_poly.pdbx_strand_id
1 'polypeptide(L)'
;GAGTAILATVLLSMEGAPLSRLMAASKVKCYAFAAPPVFEPHWALPPWVHASVYSFVNNMDVVPRACLGTVSKLYLAMKAVDALPLTPLQRLAYLRGDHELEHHLPDYMEVPQDLQVALGSLFGVGKLILFYRSLDSVAHCETVTPHMTDR
;
A
#
# COMPACT_ATOMS: atom_id res chain seq x y z
N GLY A 1 -10.01 8.64 -2.98
CA GLY A 1 -9.65 9.99 -2.49
C GLY A 1 -8.21 10.32 -2.82
N ALA A 2 -7.26 9.96 -1.95
CA ALA A 2 -5.85 10.30 -2.12
C ALA A 2 -5.22 9.75 -3.42
N GLY A 3 -5.47 8.49 -3.77
CA GLY A 3 -5.03 7.92 -5.05
C GLY A 3 -5.58 8.69 -6.27
N THR A 4 -6.85 9.11 -6.22
CA THR A 4 -7.46 9.94 -7.25
C THR A 4 -6.78 11.31 -7.36
N ALA A 5 -6.43 11.94 -6.23
CA ALA A 5 -5.73 13.22 -6.22
C ALA A 5 -4.33 13.11 -6.87
N ILE A 6 -3.63 12.00 -6.64
CA ILE A 6 -2.37 11.68 -7.30
C ILE A 6 -2.59 11.53 -8.81
N LEU A 7 -3.56 10.71 -9.24
CA LEU A 7 -3.86 10.51 -10.67
C LEU A 7 -4.27 11.80 -11.37
N ALA A 8 -5.08 12.65 -10.72
CA ALA A 8 -5.44 13.97 -11.23
C ALA A 8 -4.20 14.87 -11.37
N THR A 9 -3.29 14.83 -10.39
CA THR A 9 -2.02 15.57 -10.44
C THR A 9 -1.16 15.10 -11.61
N VAL A 10 -1.10 13.78 -11.87
CA VAL A 10 -0.39 13.22 -13.03
C VAL A 10 -1.03 13.72 -14.33
N LEU A 11 -2.35 13.60 -14.50
CA LEU A 11 -3.06 14.04 -15.71
C LEU A 11 -2.88 15.54 -15.97
N LEU A 12 -2.92 16.37 -14.93
CA LEU A 12 -2.74 17.82 -15.02
C LEU A 12 -1.29 18.25 -15.24
N SER A 13 -0.34 17.31 -15.11
CA SER A 13 1.09 17.53 -15.34
C SER A 13 1.55 17.22 -16.76
N MET A 14 0.70 16.56 -17.56
CA MET A 14 1.04 16.11 -18.91
C MET A 14 1.27 17.30 -19.83
N GLU A 15 2.03 17.07 -20.91
CA GLU A 15 2.29 18.11 -21.91
C GLU A 15 0.98 18.66 -22.49
N GLY A 16 0.88 19.98 -22.61
CA GLY A 16 -0.34 20.65 -23.05
C GLY A 16 -1.43 20.81 -21.97
N ALA A 17 -1.26 20.23 -20.78
CA ALA A 17 -2.22 20.41 -19.69
C ALA A 17 -2.13 21.82 -19.06
N PRO A 18 -3.25 22.38 -18.56
CA PRO A 18 -3.30 23.75 -18.03
C PRO A 18 -2.34 24.02 -16.87
N LEU A 19 -2.02 23.00 -16.07
CA LEU A 19 -1.17 23.13 -14.89
C LEU A 19 0.28 22.69 -15.13
N SER A 20 0.62 22.18 -16.31
CA SER A 20 1.97 21.68 -16.63
C SER A 20 3.07 22.71 -16.32
N ARG A 21 2.88 23.97 -16.75
CA ARG A 21 3.81 25.08 -16.47
C ARG A 21 3.88 25.44 -14.98
N LEU A 22 2.74 25.42 -14.27
CA LEU A 22 2.69 25.72 -12.85
C LEU A 22 3.35 24.61 -12.02
N MET A 23 3.22 23.36 -12.44
CA MET A 23 3.89 22.21 -11.84
C MET A 23 5.40 22.27 -12.07
N ALA A 24 5.84 22.57 -13.29
CA ALA A 24 7.26 22.78 -13.59
C ALA A 24 7.87 23.93 -12.76
N ALA A 25 7.10 25.00 -12.53
CA ALA A 25 7.46 26.10 -11.63
C ALA A 25 7.27 25.79 -10.13
N SER A 26 6.98 24.53 -9.77
CA SER A 26 6.77 24.06 -8.40
C SER A 26 5.65 24.79 -7.62
N LYS A 27 4.64 25.33 -8.32
CA LYS A 27 3.51 26.06 -7.73
C LYS A 27 2.32 25.20 -7.34
N VAL A 28 2.28 23.95 -7.80
CA VAL A 28 1.23 22.99 -7.46
C VAL A 28 1.83 21.92 -6.55
N LYS A 29 1.10 21.56 -5.50
CA LYS A 29 1.46 20.50 -4.55
C LYS A 29 0.27 19.59 -4.30
N CYS A 30 0.53 18.30 -4.26
CA CYS A 30 -0.44 17.27 -3.89
C CYS A 30 0.00 16.66 -2.56
N TYR A 31 -0.88 16.73 -1.56
CA TYR A 31 -0.69 16.11 -0.26
C TYR A 31 -1.68 14.96 -0.14
N ALA A 32 -1.18 13.74 -0.27
CA ALA A 32 -1.98 12.53 -0.35
C ALA A 32 -1.78 11.69 0.92
N PHE A 33 -2.79 11.61 1.76
CA PHE A 33 -2.75 10.83 3.00
C PHE A 33 -3.34 9.44 2.76
N ALA A 34 -2.68 8.39 3.23
CA ALA A 34 -3.15 7.01 3.07
C ALA A 34 -3.43 6.63 1.60
N ALA A 35 -2.60 7.12 0.68
CA ALA A 35 -2.82 6.88 -0.73
C ALA A 35 -2.51 5.42 -1.08
N PRO A 36 -3.42 4.69 -1.76
CA PRO A 36 -3.07 3.39 -2.31
C PRO A 36 -2.01 3.56 -3.42
N PRO A 37 -1.28 2.48 -3.76
CA PRO A 37 -0.44 2.47 -4.94
C PRO A 37 -1.29 2.66 -6.21
N VAL A 38 -0.88 3.56 -7.11
CA VAL A 38 -1.71 3.95 -8.27
C VAL A 38 -0.97 4.02 -9.61
N PHE A 39 0.35 3.85 -9.64
CA PHE A 39 1.11 4.04 -10.88
C PHE A 39 2.26 3.05 -11.04
N GLU A 40 2.44 2.55 -12.26
CA GLU A 40 3.62 1.81 -12.72
C GLU A 40 3.75 2.01 -14.25
N PRO A 41 4.95 2.22 -14.80
CA PRO A 41 6.23 2.34 -14.11
C PRO A 41 6.58 3.78 -13.69
N HIS A 42 7.25 3.95 -12.55
CA HIS A 42 7.61 5.28 -12.02
C HIS A 42 8.51 6.13 -12.94
N TRP A 43 9.33 5.50 -13.77
CA TRP A 43 10.21 6.20 -14.71
C TRP A 43 9.44 6.88 -15.85
N ALA A 44 8.19 6.50 -16.10
CA ALA A 44 7.33 7.16 -17.09
C ALA A 44 6.73 8.48 -16.58
N LEU A 45 6.85 8.77 -15.28
CA LEU A 45 6.37 10.03 -14.71
C LEU A 45 7.43 11.13 -14.84
N PRO A 46 7.03 12.35 -15.23
CA PRO A 46 7.95 13.48 -15.26
C PRO A 46 8.55 13.78 -13.86
N PRO A 47 9.81 14.24 -13.77
CA PRO A 47 10.45 14.53 -12.48
C PRO A 47 9.70 15.53 -11.60
N TRP A 48 9.00 16.49 -12.21
CA TRP A 48 8.20 17.48 -11.47
C TRP A 48 6.97 16.90 -10.79
N VAL A 49 6.44 15.77 -11.26
CA VAL A 49 5.37 15.03 -10.57
C VAL A 49 5.91 14.50 -9.25
N HIS A 50 7.07 13.83 -9.28
CA HIS A 50 7.72 13.30 -8.08
C HIS A 50 8.06 14.41 -7.07
N ALA A 51 8.43 15.61 -7.54
CA ALA A 51 8.72 16.77 -6.70
C ALA A 51 7.47 17.49 -6.14
N SER A 52 6.29 17.21 -6.70
CA SER A 52 5.04 17.89 -6.36
C SER A 52 4.07 17.03 -5.55
N VAL A 53 4.26 15.71 -5.53
CA VAL A 53 3.43 14.77 -4.76
C VAL A 53 4.14 14.38 -3.45
N TYR A 54 3.43 14.54 -2.35
CA TYR A 54 3.82 14.13 -0.99
C TYR A 54 2.79 13.11 -0.51
N SER A 55 3.24 11.87 -0.34
CA SER A 55 2.39 10.74 0.03
C SER A 55 2.68 10.35 1.47
N PHE A 56 1.75 10.62 2.36
CA PHE A 56 1.87 10.37 3.79
C PHE A 56 1.30 8.99 4.14
N VAL A 57 2.12 8.17 4.79
CA VAL A 57 1.83 6.78 5.15
C VAL A 57 1.92 6.65 6.65
N ASN A 58 0.89 6.11 7.29
CA ASN A 58 0.97 5.66 8.67
C ASN A 58 1.50 4.23 8.71
N ASN A 59 2.40 3.91 9.64
CA ASN A 59 3.01 2.58 9.74
C ASN A 59 2.00 1.46 9.89
N MET A 60 0.87 1.71 10.55
CA MET A 60 -0.18 0.72 10.76
C MET A 60 -1.23 0.70 9.65
N ASP A 61 -1.13 1.59 8.66
CA ASP A 61 -2.13 1.71 7.60
C ASP A 61 -1.83 0.77 6.43
N VAL A 62 -2.72 -0.18 6.21
CA VAL A 62 -2.57 -1.19 5.14
C VAL A 62 -2.82 -0.61 3.73
N VAL A 63 -3.50 0.53 3.59
CA VAL A 63 -3.94 1.05 2.29
C VAL A 63 -2.76 1.37 1.36
N PRO A 64 -1.69 2.05 1.79
CA PRO A 64 -0.53 2.31 0.94
C PRO A 64 0.26 1.07 0.53
N ARG A 65 -0.04 -0.09 1.13
CA ARG A 65 0.57 -1.40 0.86
C ARG A 65 -0.35 -2.32 0.06
N ALA A 66 -1.58 -1.89 -0.23
CA ALA A 66 -2.57 -2.69 -0.93
C ALA A 66 -2.25 -2.74 -2.43
N CYS A 67 -1.51 -3.76 -2.85
CA CYS A 67 -1.26 -4.12 -4.24
C CYS A 67 -1.80 -5.52 -4.54
N LEU A 68 -1.83 -5.91 -5.82
CA LEU A 68 -2.29 -7.25 -6.21
C LEU A 68 -1.46 -8.36 -5.54
N GLY A 69 -0.16 -8.12 -5.34
CA GLY A 69 0.72 -9.04 -4.63
C GLY A 69 0.29 -9.25 -3.17
N THR A 70 0.15 -8.18 -2.38
CA THR A 70 -0.23 -8.28 -0.96
C THR A 70 -1.65 -8.81 -0.78
N VAL A 71 -2.59 -8.42 -1.65
CA VAL A 71 -3.95 -8.98 -1.68
C VAL A 71 -3.92 -10.49 -1.98
N SER A 72 -3.05 -10.92 -2.90
CA SER A 72 -2.89 -12.34 -3.22
C SER A 72 -2.28 -13.13 -2.06
N LYS A 73 -1.29 -12.57 -1.36
CA LYS A 73 -0.74 -13.18 -0.13
C LYS A 73 -1.81 -13.39 0.94
N LEU A 74 -2.66 -12.38 1.14
CA LEU A 74 -3.80 -12.45 2.07
C LEU A 74 -4.81 -13.51 1.63
N TYR A 75 -5.17 -13.54 0.34
CA TYR A 75 -6.11 -14.53 -0.19
C TYR A 75 -5.60 -15.96 -0.03
N LEU A 76 -4.30 -16.20 -0.24
CA LEU A 76 -3.69 -17.51 -0.02
C LEU A 76 -3.69 -17.91 1.46
N ALA A 77 -3.46 -16.98 2.38
CA ALA A 77 -3.60 -17.21 3.81
C ALA A 77 -5.05 -17.56 4.20
N MET A 78 -6.03 -16.82 3.67
CA MET A 78 -7.45 -17.14 3.86
C MET A 78 -7.78 -18.57 3.38
N LYS A 79 -7.28 -18.97 2.20
CA LYS A 79 -7.46 -20.34 1.71
C LYS A 79 -6.83 -21.38 2.61
N ALA A 80 -5.66 -21.10 3.20
CA ALA A 80 -5.01 -22.01 4.14
C ALA A 80 -5.81 -22.16 5.44
N VAL A 81 -6.37 -21.06 5.96
CA VAL A 81 -7.30 -21.08 7.11
C VAL A 81 -8.56 -21.88 6.76
N ASP A 82 -9.10 -21.70 5.56
CA ASP A 82 -10.28 -22.43 5.11
C ASP A 82 -10.04 -23.93 4.93
N ALA A 83 -8.81 -24.33 4.61
CA ALA A 83 -8.41 -25.73 4.49
C ALA A 83 -8.18 -26.44 5.84
N LEU A 84 -8.17 -25.71 6.96
CA LEU A 84 -8.01 -26.33 8.28
C LEU A 84 -9.18 -27.28 8.55
N PRO A 85 -8.91 -28.46 9.17
CA PRO A 85 -9.91 -29.50 9.44
C PRO A 85 -10.80 -29.15 10.64
N LEU A 86 -11.37 -27.93 10.63
CA LEU A 86 -12.21 -27.38 11.67
C LEU A 86 -13.65 -27.31 11.17
N THR A 87 -14.57 -27.81 12.00
CA THR A 87 -16.00 -27.65 11.76
C THR A 87 -16.42 -26.19 11.93
N PRO A 88 -17.53 -25.74 11.29
CA PRO A 88 -18.07 -24.40 11.51
C PRO A 88 -18.34 -24.06 12.98
N LEU A 89 -18.74 -25.06 13.79
CA LEU A 89 -18.96 -24.87 15.24
C LEU A 89 -17.66 -24.60 15.99
N GLN A 90 -16.57 -25.31 15.67
CA GLN A 90 -15.25 -25.04 16.26
C GLN A 90 -14.73 -23.67 15.86
N ARG A 91 -14.91 -23.26 14.60
CA ARG A 91 -14.56 -21.90 14.15
C ARG A 91 -15.33 -20.83 14.92
N LEU A 92 -16.64 -21.02 15.11
CA LEU A 92 -17.47 -20.09 15.88
C LEU A 92 -17.07 -20.06 17.36
N ALA A 93 -16.77 -21.21 17.97
CA ALA A 93 -16.29 -21.30 19.34
C ALA A 93 -14.96 -20.56 19.52
N TYR A 94 -14.02 -20.70 18.57
CA TYR A 94 -12.76 -19.95 18.57
C TYR A 94 -13.00 -18.44 18.50
N LEU A 95 -13.87 -17.97 17.60
CA LEU A 95 -14.20 -16.55 17.47
C LEU A 95 -14.84 -15.95 18.74
N ARG A 96 -15.50 -16.79 19.57
CA ARG A 96 -16.05 -16.38 20.86
C ARG A 96 -15.03 -16.42 22.00
N GLY A 97 -13.87 -17.04 21.79
CA GLY A 97 -12.89 -17.33 22.84
C GLY A 97 -13.22 -18.58 23.67
N ASP A 98 -14.18 -19.40 23.25
CA ASP A 98 -14.61 -20.63 23.93
C ASP A 98 -13.76 -21.85 23.54
N HIS A 99 -12.85 -21.69 22.58
CA HIS A 99 -12.02 -22.76 22.04
C HIS A 99 -10.64 -22.21 21.67
N GLU A 100 -9.57 -22.89 22.06
CA GLU A 100 -8.22 -22.60 21.58
C GLU A 100 -7.94 -23.40 20.31
N LEU A 101 -7.27 -22.78 19.34
CA LEU A 101 -6.84 -23.46 18.13
C LEU A 101 -5.54 -24.22 18.39
N GLU A 102 -5.53 -25.51 18.04
CA GLU A 102 -4.28 -26.30 17.96
C GLU A 102 -3.43 -25.92 16.74
N HIS A 103 -4.01 -25.18 15.79
CA HIS A 103 -3.35 -24.77 14.54
C HIS A 103 -2.91 -23.31 14.59
N HIS A 104 -1.69 -23.04 14.13
CA HIS A 104 -1.23 -21.68 13.88
C HIS A 104 -1.91 -21.11 12.62
N LEU A 105 -2.60 -19.98 12.77
CA LEU A 105 -3.18 -19.26 11.64
C LEU A 105 -2.06 -18.46 10.94
N PRO A 106 -1.86 -18.64 9.62
CA PRO A 106 -0.89 -17.85 8.89
C PRO A 106 -1.37 -16.40 8.73
N ASP A 107 -0.50 -15.44 9.02
CA ASP A 107 -0.77 -14.01 8.76
C ASP A 107 -0.76 -13.71 7.25
N TYR A 108 0.12 -14.38 6.51
CA TYR A 108 0.24 -14.31 5.06
C TYR A 108 0.80 -15.61 4.49
N MET A 109 0.61 -15.85 3.19
CA MET A 109 1.38 -16.86 2.46
C MET A 109 2.11 -16.23 1.29
N GLU A 110 3.32 -16.71 1.00
CA GLU A 110 4.06 -16.24 -0.17
C GLU A 110 3.40 -16.68 -1.47
N VAL A 111 3.42 -15.77 -2.45
CA VAL A 111 2.87 -16.03 -3.78
C VAL A 111 3.81 -16.98 -4.54
N PRO A 112 3.31 -18.10 -5.10
CA PRO A 112 4.08 -18.99 -5.96
C PRO A 112 4.79 -18.25 -7.11
N GLN A 113 6.03 -18.62 -7.43
CA GLN A 113 6.89 -17.91 -8.38
C GLN A 113 6.25 -17.75 -9.77
N ASP A 114 5.49 -18.74 -10.21
CA ASP A 114 4.74 -18.74 -11.48
C ASP A 114 3.65 -17.67 -11.52
N LEU A 115 3.06 -17.33 -10.37
CA LEU A 115 2.04 -16.29 -10.25
C LEU A 115 2.62 -14.89 -10.01
N GLN A 116 3.85 -14.79 -9.51
CA GLN A 116 4.48 -13.49 -9.23
C GLN A 116 4.59 -12.61 -10.48
N VAL A 117 4.86 -13.20 -11.65
CA VAL A 117 4.98 -12.48 -12.93
C VAL A 117 3.65 -11.86 -13.36
N ALA A 118 2.52 -12.51 -13.05
CA ALA A 118 1.19 -12.03 -13.40
C ALA A 118 0.65 -10.97 -12.42
N LEU A 119 1.21 -10.91 -11.21
CA LEU A 119 0.75 -10.05 -10.12
C LEU A 119 1.58 -8.77 -10.02
N GLY A 120 1.63 -8.04 -11.14
CA GLY A 120 2.23 -6.70 -11.20
C GLY A 120 1.71 -5.79 -10.09
N SER A 121 2.58 -4.95 -9.54
CA SER A 121 2.28 -4.13 -8.37
C SER A 121 2.45 -2.67 -8.70
N LEU A 122 1.35 -1.92 -8.63
CA LEU A 122 1.41 -0.47 -8.65
C LEU A 122 2.22 0.04 -7.45
N PHE A 123 2.75 1.25 -7.57
CA PHE A 123 3.56 1.87 -6.54
C PHE A 123 2.99 3.23 -6.11
N GLY A 124 3.41 3.67 -4.91
CA GLY A 124 3.10 5.00 -4.40
C GLY A 124 3.93 6.07 -5.10
N VAL A 125 3.27 7.15 -5.53
CA VAL A 125 3.91 8.23 -6.32
C VAL A 125 4.45 9.33 -5.43
N GLY A 126 5.58 9.92 -5.83
CA GLY A 126 6.19 11.07 -5.17
C GLY A 126 7.04 10.73 -3.96
N LYS A 127 7.16 11.69 -3.04
CA LYS A 127 7.89 11.50 -1.78
C LYS A 127 7.01 10.74 -0.81
N LEU A 128 7.38 9.50 -0.48
CA LEU A 128 6.70 8.73 0.56
C LEU A 128 7.24 9.14 1.92
N ILE A 129 6.34 9.59 2.81
CA ILE A 129 6.66 10.03 4.16
C ILE A 129 5.97 9.07 5.13
N LEU A 130 6.77 8.25 5.80
CA LEU A 130 6.29 7.27 6.77
C LEU A 130 6.24 7.88 8.17
N PHE A 131 5.10 7.76 8.84
CA PHE A 131 4.90 8.08 10.25
C PHE A 131 4.80 6.80 11.06
N TYR A 132 5.60 6.68 12.12
CA TYR A 132 5.56 5.55 13.03
C TYR A 132 5.79 6.00 14.48
N ARG A 133 5.43 5.15 15.45
CA ARG A 133 5.77 5.35 16.86
C ARG A 133 6.89 4.39 17.24
N SER A 134 7.92 4.90 17.92
CA SER A 134 8.93 4.04 18.52
C SER A 134 8.38 3.31 19.76
N LEU A 135 9.15 2.37 20.31
CA LEU A 135 8.82 1.66 21.55
C LEU A 135 8.54 2.64 22.72
N ASP A 136 9.23 3.78 22.73
CA ASP A 136 9.04 4.84 23.73
C ASP A 136 7.81 5.72 23.48
N SER A 137 6.91 5.32 22.56
CA SER A 137 5.71 6.06 22.15
C SER A 137 5.95 7.43 21.50
N VAL A 138 7.20 7.77 21.16
CA VAL A 138 7.56 8.99 20.44
C VAL A 138 7.20 8.83 18.96
N ALA A 139 6.56 9.85 18.39
CA ALA A 139 6.23 9.88 16.96
C ALA A 139 7.44 10.28 16.12
N HIS A 140 7.74 9.49 15.10
CA HIS A 140 8.82 9.70 14.15
C HIS A 140 8.27 9.87 12.74
N CYS A 141 9.02 10.57 11.89
CA CYS A 141 8.75 10.63 10.46
C CYS A 141 10.04 10.52 9.65
N GLU A 142 9.97 9.80 8.53
CA GLU A 142 11.10 9.68 7.59
C GLU A 142 10.61 9.54 6.15
N THR A 143 11.50 9.86 5.19
CA THR A 143 11.23 9.61 3.77
C THR A 143 11.67 8.19 3.42
N VAL A 144 10.80 7.43 2.76
CA VAL A 144 11.04 6.02 2.41
C VAL A 144 10.92 5.79 0.91
N THR A 145 11.48 4.68 0.43
CA THR A 145 11.20 4.16 -0.91
C THR A 145 9.98 3.23 -0.87
N PRO A 146 9.33 2.93 -2.01
CA PRO A 146 8.14 2.06 -2.04
C PRO A 146 8.36 0.67 -1.42
N HIS A 147 9.56 0.09 -1.51
CA HIS A 147 9.86 -1.21 -0.92
C HIS A 147 10.12 -1.15 0.59
N MET A 148 10.34 0.05 1.15
CA MET A 148 10.61 0.26 2.58
C MET A 148 9.33 0.53 3.39
N THR A 149 8.14 0.51 2.77
CA THR A 149 6.88 0.68 3.50
C THR A 149 6.45 -0.58 4.27
N ASP A 150 6.91 -1.76 3.87
CA ASP A 150 6.60 -3.05 4.54
C ASP A 150 7.60 -3.36 5.67
N ARG A 151 7.64 -2.51 6.71
CA ARG A 151 8.40 -2.74 7.95
C ARG A 151 7.52 -3.29 9.05
#